data_AF-A0A952N4X2-F1
#
_entry.id   AF-A0A952N4X2-F1
#
_cell.length_a   1.000
_cell.length_b   1.000
_cell.length_c   1.000
_cell.angle_alpha   90.00
_cell.angle_beta   90.00
_cell.angle_gamma   90.00
#
_symmetry.space_group_name_H-M   'P 1'
#
loop_
_entity.id
_entity.type
_entity.pdbx_description
1 polymer ?
#
loop_
_entity_poly.entity_id
_entity_poly.type
_entity_poly.pdbx_seq_one_letter_code
_entity_poly.pdbx_strand_id
1 'polypeptide(L)'
;MKKMILFILIAVTQLVYSQQKPSINFVDALLSSEENPRLTKLAQLATDRLNIPHTIYLPQGVFIQAVLVENNQPVYTIIKDLINPYNQGETAFFEEIESRYNLTSARLHYTNGTVINHSLGYPEINSESVSSSIPFLMFLESTGDRVITIDKQTGDVINMNFIPSNTGNLDTPVEARLSPLGRVTISDQLVDVVQGFDTLGNHLGIFAPAGGANTSVADNVRGHAYRQNGNLLLTVASGANANSIAEFDPNGVYLGRFIEVGSGGLNSPYTILYRANDILISTSGSDALHRYDFNGNYLNNLWTSTSSSFFGQQMHELEDGRIILADFGVGGGLRFYSSTGDSIGIFTQTTAVRGCYKLGNGNYLLTNASGLHEINGTNGVVVRTIVTGAAGRYINPFDRNNIVPVELASFNVEINGNAVTINWSTASETNNKGFSIEKSLDKNQWNELTFVSGKGTTTQTNSYSVMDENIDFGTSYYRLKQIDFDGKFSYSQIVEVNFAPTNFELLQNYPNPFNPTTTISWQIPTNGFVSLKIYDVLGNEVQTLVKGYHNQGRYKTNFDASGLTSGIYFYELKADNYSSIKKLVLMK
;
A
#
# COMPACT_ATOMS: atom_id res chain seq x y z
N MET A 1 12.62 93.09 12.80
CA MET A 1 12.96 92.05 11.80
C MET A 1 13.97 91.08 12.44
N LYS A 2 13.78 89.76 12.26
CA LYS A 2 14.50 88.59 12.87
C LYS A 2 13.85 88.08 14.17
N LYS A 3 12.92 87.12 14.08
CA LYS A 3 13.04 85.64 13.89
C LYS A 3 13.51 84.92 15.16
N MET A 4 12.50 84.37 15.82
CA MET A 4 12.43 83.31 16.82
C MET A 4 13.08 82.01 16.31
N ILE A 5 13.97 81.40 17.10
CA ILE A 5 14.29 79.95 17.01
C ILE A 5 14.41 79.40 18.44
N LEU A 6 13.43 78.56 18.78
CA LEU A 6 13.36 77.70 19.94
C LEU A 6 14.07 76.38 19.57
N PHE A 7 15.15 76.03 20.25
CA PHE A 7 15.76 74.69 20.14
C PHE A 7 15.08 73.76 21.15
N ILE A 8 14.27 72.83 20.65
CA ILE A 8 13.75 71.71 21.42
C ILE A 8 14.81 70.61 21.41
N LEU A 9 15.35 70.29 22.58
CA LEU A 9 16.23 69.16 22.81
C LEU A 9 15.36 67.89 22.88
N ILE A 10 15.23 67.17 21.77
CA ILE A 10 14.65 65.82 21.78
C ILE A 10 15.74 64.87 22.24
N ALA A 11 15.70 64.50 23.52
CA ALA A 11 16.44 63.35 24.02
C ALA A 11 15.81 62.09 23.42
N VAL A 12 16.38 61.60 22.31
CA VAL A 12 16.11 60.25 21.82
C VAL A 12 16.83 59.30 22.77
N THR A 13 16.11 58.75 23.74
CA THR A 13 16.53 57.51 24.40
C THR A 13 16.58 56.42 23.33
N GLN A 14 17.76 56.16 22.77
CA GLN A 14 18.02 54.89 22.13
C GLN A 14 17.90 53.83 23.23
N LEU A 15 16.77 53.13 23.28
CA LEU A 15 16.75 51.80 23.87
C LEU A 15 17.76 50.98 23.04
N VAL A 16 18.89 50.67 23.64
CA VAL A 16 19.75 49.58 23.20
C VAL A 16 18.91 48.31 23.42
N TYR A 17 18.17 47.89 22.40
CA TYR A 17 17.76 46.49 22.30
C TYR A 17 19.06 45.71 22.21
N SER A 18 19.46 45.02 23.28
CA SER A 18 20.51 44.01 23.14
C SER A 18 20.01 43.05 22.07
N GLN A 19 20.82 42.78 21.03
CA GLN A 19 20.54 41.71 20.08
C GLN A 19 20.39 40.41 20.87
N GLN A 20 19.15 40.04 21.19
CA GLN A 20 18.84 38.87 21.97
C GLN A 20 19.03 37.70 21.03
N LYS A 21 19.97 36.80 21.33
CA LYS A 21 20.04 35.52 20.63
C LYS A 21 18.93 34.59 21.15
N PRO A 22 18.44 33.63 20.35
CA PRO A 22 17.61 32.57 20.86
C PRO A 22 18.28 31.87 22.04
N SER A 23 17.51 31.52 23.08
CA SER A 23 18.03 30.81 24.25
C SER A 23 18.28 29.33 23.98
N ILE A 24 17.56 28.74 23.03
CA ILE A 24 17.75 27.36 22.59
C ILE A 24 18.97 27.24 21.66
N ASN A 25 19.80 26.24 21.90
CA ASN A 25 20.93 25.95 21.02
C ASN A 25 20.48 25.21 19.76
N PHE A 26 21.36 25.16 18.77
CA PHE A 26 21.09 24.59 17.45
C PHE A 26 20.63 23.13 17.46
N VAL A 27 21.29 22.27 18.24
CA VAL A 27 20.98 20.83 18.25
C VAL A 27 19.63 20.61 18.92
N ASP A 28 19.39 21.24 20.07
CA ASP A 28 18.12 21.12 20.78
C ASP A 28 16.96 21.68 19.96
N ALA A 29 17.18 22.76 19.19
CA ALA A 29 16.16 23.32 18.30
C ALA A 29 15.76 22.34 17.19
N LEU A 30 16.73 21.68 16.57
CA LEU A 30 16.45 20.67 15.55
C LEU A 30 15.76 19.44 16.14
N LEU A 31 16.27 18.86 17.23
CA LEU A 31 15.65 17.71 17.90
C LEU A 31 14.21 18.02 18.32
N SER A 32 13.97 19.18 18.94
CA SER A 32 12.63 19.60 19.39
C SER A 32 11.66 19.74 18.21
N SER A 33 12.10 20.34 17.10
CA SER A 33 11.27 20.50 15.90
C SER A 33 10.93 19.17 15.21
N GLU A 34 11.76 18.16 15.39
CA GLU A 34 11.55 16.82 14.83
C GLU A 34 10.63 15.96 15.70
N GLU A 35 10.78 16.05 17.03
CA GLU A 35 9.89 15.37 17.97
C GLU A 35 8.48 15.98 17.97
N ASN A 36 8.40 17.30 17.78
CA ASN A 36 7.16 18.06 17.72
C ASN A 36 7.11 18.98 16.48
N PRO A 37 6.69 18.45 15.32
CA PRO A 37 6.64 19.23 14.07
C PRO A 37 5.67 20.41 14.11
N ARG A 38 4.75 20.48 15.09
CA ARG A 38 3.90 21.66 15.29
C ARG A 38 4.73 22.89 15.63
N LEU A 39 5.91 22.75 16.22
CA LEU A 39 6.83 23.85 16.46
C LEU A 39 7.27 24.51 15.15
N THR A 40 7.62 23.72 14.15
CA THR A 40 7.98 24.22 12.81
C THR A 40 6.80 24.92 12.15
N LYS A 41 5.59 24.38 12.28
CA LYS A 41 4.39 25.04 11.75
C LYS A 41 4.10 26.37 12.44
N LEU A 42 4.24 26.43 13.76
CA LEU A 42 4.11 27.67 14.53
C LEU A 42 5.17 28.70 14.11
N ALA A 43 6.40 28.25 13.83
CA ALA A 43 7.45 29.09 13.29
C ALA A 43 7.08 29.66 11.92
N GLN A 44 6.58 28.83 10.99
CA GLN A 44 6.11 29.26 9.68
C GLN A 44 4.92 30.24 9.76
N LEU A 45 4.00 30.04 10.71
CA LEU A 45 2.90 30.99 10.95
C LEU A 45 3.42 32.32 11.51
N ALA A 46 4.45 32.28 12.36
CA ALA A 46 5.10 33.48 12.87
C ALA A 46 5.89 34.22 11.77
N THR A 47 6.57 33.50 10.86
CA THR A 47 7.23 34.13 9.71
C THR A 47 6.23 34.75 8.74
N ASP A 48 5.07 34.11 8.54
CA ASP A 48 3.97 34.66 7.72
C ASP A 48 3.42 35.97 8.31
N ARG A 49 3.14 35.99 9.62
CA ARG A 49 2.70 37.20 10.34
C ARG A 49 3.68 38.36 10.23
N LEU A 50 4.97 38.07 10.15
CA LEU A 50 6.05 39.04 10.03
C LEU A 50 6.44 39.33 8.57
N ASN A 51 5.85 38.62 7.61
CA ASN A 51 6.17 38.68 6.18
C ASN A 51 7.66 38.48 5.88
N ILE A 52 8.27 37.47 6.50
CA ILE A 52 9.66 37.06 6.33
C ILE A 52 9.73 35.62 5.79
N PRO A 53 10.81 35.21 5.11
CA PRO A 53 10.92 33.85 4.56
C PRO A 53 11.06 32.81 5.68
N HIS A 54 10.36 31.68 5.57
CA HIS A 54 10.53 30.56 6.49
C HIS A 54 11.74 29.68 6.15
N THR A 55 12.19 29.71 4.88
CA THR A 55 13.37 28.99 4.42
C THR A 55 14.22 29.87 3.50
N ILE A 56 15.53 29.84 3.70
CA ILE A 56 16.51 30.65 2.96
C ILE A 56 17.66 29.74 2.53
N TYR A 57 18.05 29.85 1.26
CA TYR A 57 19.15 29.11 0.67
C TYR A 57 20.17 30.10 0.14
N LEU A 58 21.41 29.97 0.59
CA LEU A 58 22.48 30.84 0.15
C LEU A 58 23.45 30.08 -0.78
N PRO A 59 24.03 30.74 -1.80
CA PRO A 59 24.97 30.11 -2.74
C PRO A 59 26.21 29.48 -2.09
N GLN A 60 26.56 29.85 -0.86
CA GLN A 60 27.71 29.29 -0.14
C GLN A 60 27.42 27.92 0.51
N GLY A 61 26.30 27.28 0.19
CA GLY A 61 25.88 26.04 0.85
C GLY A 61 25.41 26.28 2.28
N VAL A 62 24.79 27.44 2.54
CA VAL A 62 24.16 27.73 3.83
C VAL A 62 22.65 27.59 3.67
N PHE A 63 22.05 26.76 4.52
CA PHE A 63 20.61 26.54 4.58
C PHE A 63 20.07 27.06 5.92
N ILE A 64 19.02 27.86 5.87
CA ILE A 64 18.45 28.48 7.05
C ILE A 64 16.95 28.22 7.07
N GLN A 65 16.44 27.73 8.20
CA GLN A 65 15.03 27.33 8.34
C GLN A 65 14.47 27.78 9.69
N ALA A 66 13.26 28.35 9.67
CA ALA A 66 12.49 28.64 10.88
C ALA A 66 11.94 27.32 11.46
N VAL A 67 12.27 27.01 12.71
CA VAL A 67 11.96 25.70 13.32
C VAL A 67 11.11 25.78 14.59
N LEU A 68 11.08 26.93 15.27
CA LEU A 68 10.24 27.18 16.45
C LEU A 68 10.02 28.68 16.69
N VAL A 69 9.32 29.04 17.76
CA VAL A 69 9.05 30.44 18.16
C VAL A 69 9.55 30.68 19.58
N GLU A 70 10.28 31.79 19.79
CA GLU A 70 10.70 32.28 21.09
C GLU A 70 10.42 33.79 21.17
N ASN A 71 9.83 34.27 22.27
CA ASN A 71 9.49 35.70 22.44
C ASN A 71 8.66 36.28 21.28
N ASN A 72 7.71 35.50 20.73
CA ASN A 72 6.92 35.81 19.54
C ASN A 72 7.73 36.02 18.25
N GLN A 73 9.01 35.64 18.22
CA GLN A 73 9.87 35.71 17.05
C GLN A 73 10.22 34.30 16.56
N PRO A 74 10.27 34.05 15.24
CA PRO A 74 10.73 32.78 14.70
C PRO A 74 12.22 32.58 15.00
N VAL A 75 12.54 31.43 15.60
CA VAL A 75 13.92 30.97 15.77
C VAL A 75 14.30 30.15 14.55
N TYR A 76 15.39 30.55 13.92
CA TYR A 76 15.97 29.88 12.76
C TYR A 76 17.16 29.02 13.16
N THR A 77 17.27 27.85 12.56
CA THR A 77 18.49 27.04 12.53
C THR A 77 19.27 27.36 11.28
N ILE A 78 20.56 27.66 11.43
CA ILE A 78 21.49 27.97 10.34
C ILE A 78 22.44 26.78 10.17
N ILE A 79 22.31 26.10 9.04
CA ILE A 79 23.12 24.97 8.61
C ILE A 79 24.20 25.48 7.66
N LYS A 80 25.46 25.44 8.07
CA LYS A 80 26.61 25.93 7.27
C LYS A 80 27.30 24.86 6.45
N ASP A 81 27.08 23.60 6.81
CA ASP A 81 27.57 22.42 6.11
C ASP A 81 26.37 21.56 5.73
N LEU A 82 25.98 21.60 4.45
CA LEU A 82 24.85 20.80 3.94
C LEU A 82 25.14 19.29 3.95
N ILE A 83 26.36 18.86 4.18
CA ILE A 83 26.70 17.43 4.33
C ILE A 83 26.60 17.01 5.79
N ASN A 84 27.05 17.89 6.70
CA ASN A 84 27.02 17.66 8.14
C ASN A 84 26.15 18.71 8.83
N PRO A 85 24.81 18.57 8.74
CA PRO A 85 23.93 19.66 9.14
C PRO A 85 24.05 20.07 10.61
N TYR A 86 24.60 19.21 11.45
CA TYR A 86 24.75 19.41 12.89
C TYR A 86 26.13 19.91 13.30
N ASN A 87 27.04 20.06 12.33
CA ASN A 87 28.37 20.61 12.57
C ASN A 87 28.35 22.12 12.38
N GLN A 88 28.85 22.87 13.38
CA GLN A 88 28.97 24.34 13.35
C GLN A 88 27.65 25.10 13.12
N GLY A 89 26.51 24.45 13.36
CA GLY A 89 25.19 25.05 13.29
C GLY A 89 24.95 26.06 14.41
N GLU A 90 24.05 27.01 14.16
CA GLU A 90 23.69 28.03 15.15
C GLU A 90 22.20 28.41 15.05
N THR A 91 21.65 28.92 16.14
CA THR A 91 20.31 29.52 16.16
C THR A 91 20.40 31.03 16.02
N ALA A 92 19.37 31.62 15.40
CA ALA A 92 19.29 33.05 15.16
C ALA A 92 17.83 33.53 15.05
N PHE A 93 17.58 34.80 15.34
CA PHE A 93 16.37 35.46 14.84
C PHE A 93 16.63 36.03 13.44
N PHE A 94 15.56 36.36 12.71
CA PHE A 94 15.66 36.82 11.32
C PHE A 94 16.50 38.10 11.15
N GLU A 95 16.38 39.06 12.06
CA GLU A 95 17.17 40.31 12.02
C GLU A 95 18.68 40.03 12.04
N GLU A 96 19.11 39.01 12.81
CA GLU A 96 20.50 38.58 12.82
C GLU A 96 20.91 37.91 11.51
N ILE A 97 20.00 37.21 10.83
CA ILE A 97 20.25 36.62 9.52
C ILE A 97 20.43 37.71 8.47
N GLU A 98 19.53 38.70 8.43
CA GLU A 98 19.61 39.83 7.50
C GLU A 98 20.89 40.64 7.69
N SER A 99 21.33 40.82 8.93
CA SER A 99 22.57 41.54 9.22
C SER A 99 23.85 40.76 8.83
N ARG A 100 23.78 39.42 8.72
CA ARG A 100 24.95 38.54 8.50
C ARG A 100 25.07 37.99 7.09
N TYR A 101 23.97 37.84 6.36
CA TYR A 101 23.92 37.14 5.08
C TYR A 101 23.38 37.99 3.95
N ASN A 102 23.94 37.83 2.74
CA ASN A 102 23.46 38.50 1.55
C ASN A 102 22.25 37.78 0.92
N LEU A 103 21.04 38.19 1.32
CA LEU A 103 19.78 37.61 0.84
C LEU A 103 19.45 37.93 -0.64
N THR A 104 20.11 38.92 -1.26
CA THR A 104 19.89 39.22 -2.69
C THR A 104 20.48 38.18 -3.63
N SER A 105 21.29 37.27 -3.11
CA SER A 105 21.81 36.10 -3.84
C SER A 105 21.10 34.81 -3.42
N ALA A 106 20.23 34.89 -2.41
CA ALA A 106 19.56 33.75 -1.84
C ALA A 106 18.31 33.35 -2.63
N ARG A 107 17.92 32.08 -2.46
CA ARG A 107 16.56 31.62 -2.74
C ARG A 107 15.77 31.72 -1.44
N LEU A 108 14.65 32.43 -1.48
CA LEU A 108 13.81 32.70 -0.31
C LEU A 108 12.45 32.03 -0.53
N HIS A 109 11.98 31.29 0.47
CA HIS A 109 10.66 30.66 0.45
C HIS A 109 9.81 31.27 1.55
N TYR A 110 8.62 31.72 1.17
CA TYR A 110 7.63 32.32 2.05
C TYR A 110 6.45 31.38 2.24
N THR A 111 5.77 31.50 3.37
CA THR A 111 4.69 30.60 3.79
C THR A 111 3.50 30.63 2.83
N ASN A 112 3.33 31.74 2.12
CA ASN A 112 2.31 31.91 1.08
C ASN A 112 2.66 31.23 -0.27
N GLY A 113 3.71 30.40 -0.31
CA GLY A 113 4.18 29.71 -1.52
C GLY A 113 5.02 30.57 -2.47
N THR A 114 5.23 31.85 -2.15
CA THR A 114 6.14 32.72 -2.93
C THR A 114 7.56 32.21 -2.79
N VAL A 115 8.19 31.90 -3.92
CA VAL A 115 9.61 31.60 -4.00
C VAL A 115 10.29 32.73 -4.78
N ILE A 116 11.18 33.44 -4.10
CA ILE A 116 12.06 34.41 -4.75
C ILE A 116 13.38 33.70 -5.02
N ASN A 117 13.73 33.51 -6.29
CA ASN A 117 15.00 32.89 -6.66
C ASN A 117 15.90 33.88 -7.38
N HIS A 118 16.88 34.45 -6.67
CA HIS A 118 17.81 35.41 -7.24
C HIS A 118 19.01 34.75 -7.96
N SER A 119 19.15 33.42 -7.88
CA SER A 119 20.27 32.66 -8.47
C SER A 119 19.75 31.57 -9.43
N LEU A 120 19.90 31.78 -10.74
CA LEU A 120 19.73 30.74 -11.75
C LEU A 120 20.94 29.80 -11.72
N GLY A 121 20.78 28.53 -11.35
CA GLY A 121 21.91 27.60 -11.25
C GLY A 121 21.67 26.27 -10.53
N TYR A 122 20.49 26.04 -9.96
CA TYR A 122 20.07 24.67 -9.63
C TYR A 122 19.50 24.01 -10.90
N PRO A 123 19.73 22.71 -11.12
CA PRO A 123 19.29 22.05 -12.35
C PRO A 123 17.78 22.25 -12.57
N GLU A 124 17.44 22.89 -13.69
CA GLU A 124 16.07 22.86 -14.21
C GLU A 124 15.79 21.43 -14.70
N ILE A 125 14.71 20.86 -14.18
CA ILE A 125 14.30 19.47 -14.39
C ILE A 125 13.46 19.36 -15.65
N ASN A 126 13.79 18.39 -16.49
CA ASN A 126 12.96 17.98 -17.61
C ASN A 126 11.61 17.48 -17.11
N SER A 127 10.55 18.16 -17.52
CA SER A 127 9.15 17.85 -17.21
C SER A 127 8.56 16.71 -18.04
N GLU A 128 9.39 15.88 -18.67
CA GLU A 128 8.89 14.85 -19.57
C GLU A 128 8.64 13.53 -18.83
N SER A 129 7.39 13.08 -18.98
CA SER A 129 6.77 11.88 -18.43
C SER A 129 7.73 10.70 -18.25
N VAL A 130 7.85 10.27 -17.00
CA VAL A 130 8.55 9.05 -16.62
C VAL A 130 7.94 7.87 -17.37
N SER A 131 8.71 7.29 -18.29
CA SER A 131 8.42 5.99 -18.88
C SER A 131 8.17 4.97 -17.76
N SER A 132 6.98 4.38 -17.75
CA SER A 132 6.46 3.43 -16.75
C SER A 132 7.28 2.12 -16.53
N SER A 133 8.47 2.01 -17.13
CA SER A 133 9.32 0.81 -17.13
C SER A 133 10.60 0.91 -16.27
N ILE A 134 10.97 2.09 -15.77
CA ILE A 134 12.20 2.26 -14.98
C ILE A 134 11.86 2.15 -13.47
N PRO A 135 12.51 1.25 -12.71
CA PRO A 135 12.39 1.23 -11.25
C PRO A 135 12.90 2.55 -10.66
N PHE A 136 12.06 3.24 -9.91
CA PHE A 136 12.43 4.50 -9.26
C PHE A 136 12.20 4.45 -7.75
N LEU A 137 12.81 5.40 -7.06
CA LEU A 137 12.62 5.68 -5.66
C LEU A 137 11.76 6.94 -5.53
N MET A 138 10.88 6.97 -4.54
CA MET A 138 10.19 8.15 -4.08
C MET A 138 10.99 8.75 -2.92
N PHE A 139 11.50 9.95 -3.12
CA PHE A 139 12.17 10.76 -2.11
C PHE A 139 11.20 11.81 -1.59
N LEU A 140 10.98 11.80 -0.28
CA LEU A 140 10.02 12.67 0.39
C LEU A 140 10.74 13.87 1.00
N GLU A 141 10.14 15.03 0.79
CA GLU A 141 10.77 16.31 1.10
C GLU A 141 9.77 17.20 1.83
N SER A 142 10.08 17.58 3.08
CA SER A 142 9.14 18.18 4.02
C SER A 142 9.30 19.69 4.22
N THR A 143 10.21 20.36 3.51
CA THR A 143 10.26 21.84 3.47
C THR A 143 9.22 22.37 2.48
N GLY A 144 9.08 21.71 1.33
CA GLY A 144 8.12 22.07 0.28
C GLY A 144 6.92 21.12 0.17
N ASP A 145 6.82 20.11 1.04
CA ASP A 145 5.75 19.11 1.07
C ASP A 145 5.49 18.45 -0.29
N ARG A 146 6.52 17.78 -0.80
CA ARG A 146 6.53 17.21 -2.16
C ARG A 146 7.20 15.85 -2.24
N VAL A 147 7.02 15.20 -3.38
CA VAL A 147 7.69 13.94 -3.72
C VAL A 147 8.48 14.09 -5.00
N ILE A 148 9.75 13.68 -4.92
CA ILE A 148 10.70 13.66 -6.03
C ILE A 148 10.97 12.19 -6.39
N THR A 149 11.04 11.86 -7.67
CA THR A 149 11.45 10.52 -8.11
C THR A 149 12.92 10.48 -8.51
N ILE A 150 13.59 9.41 -8.08
CA ILE A 150 15.03 9.20 -8.26
C ILE A 150 15.25 7.84 -8.93
N ASP A 151 16.21 7.75 -9.84
CA ASP A 151 16.60 6.48 -10.46
C ASP A 151 17.22 5.56 -9.41
N LYS A 152 16.67 4.34 -9.30
CA LYS A 152 17.09 3.35 -8.28
C LYS A 152 18.52 2.82 -8.52
N GLN A 153 19.03 2.88 -9.75
CA GLN A 153 20.35 2.38 -10.11
C GLN A 153 21.43 3.46 -9.94
N THR A 154 21.17 4.68 -10.43
CA THR A 154 22.18 5.74 -10.50
C THR A 154 22.04 6.80 -9.42
N GLY A 155 20.87 6.95 -8.81
CA GLY A 155 20.58 8.05 -7.89
C GLY A 155 20.27 9.38 -8.60
N ASP A 156 20.12 9.39 -9.92
CA ASP A 156 19.79 10.61 -10.67
C ASP A 156 18.32 11.01 -10.49
N VAL A 157 18.06 12.31 -10.52
CA VAL A 157 16.69 12.83 -10.47
C VAL A 157 15.95 12.48 -11.76
N ILE A 158 14.77 11.89 -11.61
CA ILE A 158 13.85 11.59 -12.71
C ILE A 158 12.79 12.70 -12.84
N ASN A 159 12.05 13.01 -11.76
CA ASN A 159 11.03 14.04 -11.75
C ASN A 159 10.97 14.74 -10.38
N MET A 160 11.10 16.06 -10.34
CA MET A 160 11.07 16.83 -9.09
C MET A 160 9.70 17.28 -8.60
N ASN A 161 8.68 17.02 -9.42
CA ASN A 161 7.30 17.36 -9.13
C ASN A 161 6.42 16.13 -9.38
N PHE A 162 6.85 14.94 -8.96
CA PHE A 162 5.99 13.76 -9.02
C PHE A 162 4.72 14.01 -8.20
N ILE A 163 4.90 14.53 -6.98
CA ILE A 163 3.85 15.30 -6.30
C ILE A 163 4.43 16.69 -6.05
N PRO A 164 3.87 17.77 -6.62
CA PRO A 164 4.44 19.10 -6.53
C PRO A 164 4.24 19.73 -5.13
N SER A 165 5.06 20.74 -4.82
CA SER A 165 4.94 21.53 -3.59
C SER A 165 3.65 22.36 -3.54
N ASN A 166 3.17 22.67 -2.33
CA ASN A 166 2.04 23.58 -2.09
C ASN A 166 0.71 23.15 -2.75
N THR A 167 0.49 21.85 -2.95
CA THR A 167 -0.81 21.33 -3.40
C THR A 167 -1.91 21.48 -2.35
N GLY A 168 -1.55 21.77 -1.09
CA GLY A 168 -2.45 21.72 0.06
C GLY A 168 -2.78 20.30 0.53
N ASN A 169 -2.21 19.28 -0.12
CA ASN A 169 -2.50 17.87 0.15
C ASN A 169 -1.49 17.19 1.09
N LEU A 170 -0.33 17.82 1.33
CA LEU A 170 0.75 17.32 2.19
C LEU A 170 1.20 18.43 3.16
N ASP A 171 1.59 18.07 4.38
CA ASP A 171 2.16 18.91 5.44
C ASP A 171 3.14 18.07 6.29
N THR A 172 4.42 18.01 5.90
CA THR A 172 5.44 17.08 6.42
C THR A 172 5.22 15.60 6.02
N PRO A 173 5.32 15.26 4.71
CA PRO A 173 5.29 13.88 4.24
C PRO A 173 6.52 13.09 4.72
N VAL A 174 6.34 11.89 5.26
CA VAL A 174 7.43 11.11 5.88
C VAL A 174 7.83 9.88 5.08
N GLU A 175 6.88 9.00 4.78
CA GLU A 175 7.08 7.73 4.08
C GLU A 175 6.09 7.61 2.92
N ALA A 176 6.52 7.09 1.76
CA ALA A 176 5.63 6.73 0.66
C ALA A 176 5.72 5.23 0.34
N ARG A 177 4.59 4.60 0.04
CA ARG A 177 4.53 3.21 -0.39
C ARG A 177 3.56 3.06 -1.55
N LEU A 178 3.80 2.05 -2.40
CA LEU A 178 2.76 1.58 -3.30
C LEU A 178 1.89 0.59 -2.52
N SER A 179 0.63 0.94 -2.36
CA SER A 179 -0.34 0.07 -1.72
C SER A 179 -0.60 -1.19 -2.57
N PRO A 180 -0.99 -2.29 -1.92
CA PRO A 180 -1.62 -3.46 -2.50
C PRO A 180 -2.67 -3.15 -3.59
N LEU A 181 -3.39 -2.03 -3.47
CA LEU A 181 -4.43 -1.57 -4.39
C LEU A 181 -3.93 -0.69 -5.55
N GLY A 182 -2.61 -0.56 -5.73
CA GLY A 182 -2.01 0.23 -6.81
C GLY A 182 -2.10 1.75 -6.61
N ARG A 183 -2.41 2.22 -5.40
CA ARG A 183 -2.36 3.64 -5.00
C ARG A 183 -1.02 3.95 -4.36
N VAL A 184 -0.43 5.10 -4.66
CA VAL A 184 0.68 5.62 -3.85
C VAL A 184 0.09 6.19 -2.56
N THR A 185 0.57 5.73 -1.42
CA THR A 185 0.15 6.22 -0.11
C THR A 185 1.31 6.91 0.58
N ILE A 186 1.01 8.01 1.28
CA ILE A 186 2.00 8.86 1.93
C ILE A 186 1.56 9.14 3.35
N SER A 187 2.35 8.74 4.34
CA SER A 187 2.11 9.12 5.73
C SER A 187 2.54 10.56 5.96
N ASP A 188 1.67 11.34 6.59
CA ASP A 188 1.79 12.77 6.78
C ASP A 188 1.78 13.12 8.26
N GLN A 189 2.90 13.64 8.77
CA GLN A 189 3.16 13.72 10.20
C GLN A 189 2.33 14.78 10.92
N LEU A 190 1.93 15.87 10.25
CA LEU A 190 1.18 16.97 10.87
C LEU A 190 -0.32 16.87 10.63
N VAL A 191 -0.74 16.35 9.48
CA VAL A 191 -2.17 16.13 9.20
C VAL A 191 -2.68 14.90 9.95
N ASP A 192 -1.78 14.04 10.42
CA ASP A 192 -2.09 12.82 11.18
C ASP A 192 -2.91 11.81 10.35
N VAL A 193 -2.52 11.67 9.08
CA VAL A 193 -3.18 10.80 8.10
C VAL A 193 -2.18 10.10 7.19
N VAL A 194 -2.68 9.13 6.43
CA VAL A 194 -2.08 8.63 5.21
C VAL A 194 -2.88 9.19 4.04
N GLN A 195 -2.23 9.95 3.16
CA GLN A 195 -2.79 10.51 1.94
C GLN A 195 -2.71 9.49 0.80
N GLY A 196 -3.69 9.48 -0.10
CA GLY A 196 -3.73 8.62 -1.27
C GLY A 196 -3.51 9.39 -2.57
N PHE A 197 -2.72 8.80 -3.48
CA PHE A 197 -2.42 9.32 -4.81
C PHE A 197 -2.50 8.18 -5.84
N ASP A 198 -2.76 8.53 -7.10
CA ASP A 198 -2.58 7.59 -8.20
C ASP A 198 -1.08 7.43 -8.56
N THR A 199 -0.79 6.53 -9.49
CA THR A 199 0.60 6.27 -9.93
C THR A 199 1.21 7.37 -10.80
N LEU A 200 0.44 8.41 -11.12
CA LEU A 200 0.88 9.62 -11.83
C LEU A 200 1.10 10.80 -10.87
N GLY A 201 0.82 10.63 -9.57
CA GLY A 201 0.98 11.66 -8.55
C GLY A 201 -0.25 12.55 -8.35
N ASN A 202 -1.40 12.20 -8.92
CA ASN A 202 -2.65 12.93 -8.67
C ASN A 202 -3.26 12.51 -7.34
N HIS A 203 -3.73 13.48 -6.54
CA HIS A 203 -4.33 13.21 -5.23
C HIS A 203 -5.70 12.56 -5.38
N LEU A 204 -5.94 11.52 -4.59
CA LEU A 204 -7.20 10.77 -4.52
C LEU A 204 -8.01 11.06 -3.25
N GLY A 205 -7.41 11.77 -2.29
CA GLY A 205 -8.00 12.03 -0.97
C GLY A 205 -7.24 11.39 0.18
N ILE A 206 -7.77 11.52 1.39
CA ILE A 206 -7.23 10.85 2.58
C ILE A 206 -7.52 9.36 2.47
N PHE A 207 -6.47 8.54 2.59
CA PHE A 207 -6.58 7.09 2.60
C PHE A 207 -6.93 6.56 3.99
N ALA A 208 -6.23 6.97 5.04
CA ALA A 208 -6.50 6.53 6.42
C ALA A 208 -6.16 7.65 7.43
N PRO A 209 -6.93 7.83 8.52
CA PRO A 209 -8.21 7.17 8.82
C PRO A 209 -9.32 7.58 7.84
N ALA A 210 -10.23 6.64 7.56
CA ALA A 210 -11.44 6.91 6.79
C ALA A 210 -12.30 7.95 7.52
N GLY A 211 -12.74 8.98 6.79
CA GLY A 211 -13.45 10.13 7.37
C GLY A 211 -12.54 11.30 7.77
N GLY A 212 -11.22 11.16 7.65
CA GLY A 212 -10.24 12.24 7.87
C GLY A 212 -9.40 12.06 9.14
N ALA A 213 -8.64 13.11 9.47
CA ALA A 213 -7.73 13.12 10.62
C ALA A 213 -8.45 12.82 11.94
N ASN A 214 -7.90 11.92 12.74
CA ASN A 214 -8.40 11.56 14.06
C ASN A 214 -7.24 11.27 15.01
N THR A 215 -6.89 12.26 15.83
CA THR A 215 -5.75 12.23 16.78
C THR A 215 -5.90 11.24 17.93
N SER A 216 -7.08 10.65 18.11
CA SER A 216 -7.26 9.53 19.03
C SER A 216 -6.84 8.19 18.43
N VAL A 217 -6.67 8.13 17.11
CA VAL A 217 -6.33 6.93 16.34
C VAL A 217 -4.91 7.03 15.76
N ALA A 218 -4.59 8.15 15.10
CA ALA A 218 -3.31 8.43 14.48
C ALA A 218 -2.88 9.84 14.89
N ASP A 219 -1.67 9.98 15.43
CA ASP A 219 -1.09 11.26 15.87
C ASP A 219 0.44 11.13 15.81
N ASN A 220 1.09 12.09 15.15
CA ASN A 220 2.54 12.09 14.89
C ASN A 220 2.99 10.82 14.15
N VAL A 221 2.37 10.57 12.99
CA VAL A 221 2.63 9.38 12.17
C VAL A 221 3.97 9.50 11.42
N ARG A 222 4.77 8.44 11.41
CA ARG A 222 6.18 8.50 10.93
C ARG A 222 6.56 7.39 9.96
N GLY A 223 5.71 6.41 9.77
CA GLY A 223 5.95 5.30 8.87
C GLY A 223 4.73 4.44 8.72
N HIS A 224 4.64 3.77 7.58
CA HIS A 224 3.55 2.86 7.28
C HIS A 224 4.01 1.70 6.39
N ALA A 225 3.33 0.56 6.55
CA ALA A 225 3.57 -0.64 5.78
C ALA A 225 2.25 -1.34 5.48
N TYR A 226 2.29 -2.36 4.63
CA TYR A 226 1.13 -3.17 4.29
C TYR A 226 1.33 -4.61 4.74
N ARG A 227 0.26 -5.18 5.29
CA ARG A 227 0.14 -6.62 5.51
C ARG A 227 -0.17 -7.32 4.19
N GLN A 228 0.07 -8.64 4.15
CA GLN A 228 -0.26 -9.46 2.98
C GLN A 228 -1.76 -9.45 2.63
N ASN A 229 -2.63 -9.23 3.62
CA ASN A 229 -4.08 -9.13 3.42
C ASN A 229 -4.54 -7.74 2.96
N GLY A 230 -3.63 -6.82 2.61
CA GLY A 230 -3.98 -5.48 2.13
C GLY A 230 -4.13 -4.43 3.23
N ASN A 231 -4.18 -4.82 4.50
CA ASN A 231 -4.34 -3.88 5.61
C ASN A 231 -3.11 -2.97 5.75
N LEU A 232 -3.36 -1.70 6.07
CA LEU A 232 -2.35 -0.71 6.38
C LEU A 232 -1.96 -0.81 7.85
N LEU A 233 -0.66 -0.87 8.11
CA LEU A 233 -0.06 -0.65 9.42
C LEU A 233 0.55 0.75 9.48
N LEU A 234 0.28 1.48 10.56
CA LEU A 234 0.70 2.86 10.75
C LEU A 234 1.37 3.04 12.10
N THR A 235 2.55 3.64 12.13
CA THR A 235 3.19 4.02 13.39
C THR A 235 2.46 5.19 14.03
N VAL A 236 2.22 5.10 15.35
CA VAL A 236 1.59 6.17 16.12
C VAL A 236 2.49 6.53 17.28
N ALA A 237 3.05 7.73 17.27
CA ALA A 237 4.06 8.14 18.24
C ALA A 237 3.52 8.96 19.42
N SER A 238 2.36 9.60 19.27
CA SER A 238 1.75 10.38 20.35
C SER A 238 0.23 10.21 20.40
N GLY A 239 -0.44 10.99 21.25
CA GLY A 239 -1.89 10.96 21.41
C GLY A 239 -2.40 9.76 22.22
N ALA A 240 -3.70 9.49 22.12
CA ALA A 240 -4.36 8.42 22.88
C ALA A 240 -3.93 7.00 22.44
N ASN A 241 -3.34 6.90 21.25
CA ASN A 241 -2.85 5.67 20.65
C ASN A 241 -1.31 5.64 20.55
N ALA A 242 -0.62 6.47 21.34
CA ALA A 242 0.84 6.58 21.33
C ALA A 242 1.53 5.24 21.56
N ASN A 243 2.73 5.09 20.98
CA ASN A 243 3.61 3.95 21.19
C ASN A 243 2.99 2.62 20.76
N SER A 244 2.25 2.65 19.65
CA SER A 244 1.54 1.49 19.08
C SER A 244 1.72 1.44 17.56
N ILE A 245 1.27 0.35 16.95
CA ILE A 245 1.04 0.26 15.51
C ILE A 245 -0.46 0.09 15.27
N ALA A 246 -1.09 1.09 14.66
CA ALA A 246 -2.50 1.06 14.28
C ALA A 246 -2.70 0.22 13.01
N GLU A 247 -3.83 -0.47 12.92
CA GLU A 247 -4.24 -1.23 11.74
C GLU A 247 -5.49 -0.62 11.10
N PHE A 248 -5.49 -0.53 9.78
CA PHE A 248 -6.63 -0.10 8.99
C PHE A 248 -6.90 -1.09 7.87
N ASP A 249 -8.17 -1.27 7.54
CA ASP A 249 -8.55 -2.06 6.37
C ASP A 249 -8.13 -1.36 5.05
N PRO A 250 -8.26 -2.01 3.89
CA PRO A 250 -7.88 -1.42 2.61
C PRO A 250 -8.71 -0.18 2.21
N ASN A 251 -9.79 0.13 2.93
CA ASN A 251 -10.62 1.33 2.77
C ASN A 251 -10.26 2.43 3.78
N GLY A 252 -9.25 2.22 4.63
CA GLY A 252 -8.80 3.15 5.64
C GLY A 252 -9.61 3.13 6.93
N VAL A 253 -10.51 2.16 7.12
CA VAL A 253 -11.29 2.04 8.36
C VAL A 253 -10.38 1.48 9.45
N TYR A 254 -10.34 2.16 10.60
CA TYR A 254 -9.54 1.73 11.75
C TYR A 254 -10.05 0.42 12.33
N LEU A 255 -9.19 -0.59 12.41
CA LEU A 255 -9.50 -1.93 12.90
C LEU A 255 -9.05 -2.16 14.36
N GLY A 256 -8.17 -1.30 14.87
CA GLY A 256 -7.57 -1.44 16.20
C GLY A 256 -6.06 -1.36 16.16
N ARG A 257 -5.42 -1.88 17.20
CA ARG A 257 -3.96 -1.94 17.32
C ARG A 257 -3.48 -3.28 16.83
N PHE A 258 -2.58 -3.26 15.84
CA PHE A 258 -1.84 -4.45 15.45
C PHE A 258 -0.73 -4.75 16.47
N ILE A 259 -0.02 -3.72 16.94
CA ILE A 259 0.89 -3.82 18.08
C ILE A 259 0.34 -2.93 19.19
N GLU A 260 0.09 -3.55 20.34
CA GLU A 260 -0.45 -2.87 21.52
C GLU A 260 0.50 -1.80 22.09
N VAL A 261 -0.10 -0.83 22.78
CA VAL A 261 0.63 0.29 23.42
C VAL A 261 1.69 -0.26 24.37
N GLY A 262 2.95 0.08 24.10
CA GLY A 262 4.09 -0.30 24.96
C GLY A 262 4.45 -1.79 24.92
N SER A 263 3.91 -2.57 23.98
CA SER A 263 4.31 -3.97 23.78
C SER A 263 5.83 -4.07 23.61
N GLY A 264 6.50 -4.97 24.34
CA GLY A 264 7.96 -5.08 24.30
C GLY A 264 8.74 -3.86 24.81
N GLY A 265 8.07 -2.86 25.39
CA GLY A 265 8.66 -1.55 25.70
C GLY A 265 8.74 -0.61 24.50
N LEU A 266 7.95 -0.85 23.43
CA LEU A 266 7.88 0.03 22.27
C LEU A 266 7.62 1.48 22.70
N ASN A 267 8.47 2.39 22.25
CA ASN A 267 8.34 3.81 22.56
C ASN A 267 8.83 4.65 21.37
N SER A 268 7.99 5.55 20.87
CA SER A 268 8.27 6.44 19.75
C SER A 268 8.69 5.66 18.47
N PRO A 269 7.78 4.84 17.90
CA PRO A 269 8.06 4.02 16.71
C PRO A 269 8.25 4.84 15.43
N TYR A 270 9.10 4.36 14.51
CA TYR A 270 9.43 5.00 13.23
C TYR A 270 9.10 4.12 12.01
N THR A 271 10.00 3.24 11.60
CA THR A 271 9.82 2.41 10.40
C THR A 271 9.30 1.03 10.77
N ILE A 272 8.39 0.52 9.94
CA ILE A 272 7.90 -0.85 9.96
C ILE A 272 8.57 -1.60 8.81
N LEU A 273 9.46 -2.55 9.12
CA LEU A 273 10.17 -3.35 8.13
C LEU A 273 9.75 -4.81 8.22
N TYR A 274 9.02 -5.28 7.21
CA TYR A 274 8.76 -6.71 7.03
C TYR A 274 10.00 -7.42 6.53
N ARG A 275 10.32 -8.55 7.17
CA ARG A 275 11.33 -9.50 6.73
C ARG A 275 10.69 -10.86 6.51
N ALA A 276 11.47 -11.83 6.03
CA ALA A 276 10.97 -13.17 5.76
C ALA A 276 10.34 -13.88 6.97
N ASN A 277 10.79 -13.56 8.19
CA ASN A 277 10.42 -14.29 9.41
C ASN A 277 9.83 -13.42 10.53
N ASP A 278 9.84 -12.10 10.41
CA ASP A 278 9.39 -11.18 11.44
C ASP A 278 9.13 -9.77 10.90
N ILE A 279 8.67 -8.90 11.79
CA ILE A 279 8.52 -7.46 11.58
C ILE A 279 9.47 -6.74 12.52
N LEU A 280 10.27 -5.83 11.98
CA LEU A 280 11.13 -4.93 12.75
C LEU A 280 10.49 -3.55 12.89
N ILE A 281 10.58 -2.99 14.09
CA ILE A 281 10.20 -1.61 14.38
C ILE A 281 11.40 -0.85 14.92
N SER A 282 11.83 0.22 14.22
CA SER A 282 12.81 1.18 14.75
C SER A 282 12.14 2.14 15.72
N THR A 283 12.91 2.61 16.71
CA THR A 283 12.42 3.50 17.76
C THR A 283 13.44 4.58 18.10
N SER A 284 12.96 5.72 18.61
CA SER A 284 13.81 6.73 19.26
C SER A 284 13.66 6.76 20.77
N GLY A 285 12.53 6.31 21.31
CA GLY A 285 12.24 6.43 22.75
C GLY A 285 12.67 5.22 23.58
N SER A 286 12.88 4.07 22.93
CA SER A 286 13.36 2.84 23.58
C SER A 286 14.77 2.44 23.16
N ASP A 287 15.45 3.28 22.37
CA ASP A 287 16.81 3.07 21.90
C ASP A 287 17.07 1.66 21.28
N ALA A 288 16.08 1.08 20.58
CA ALA A 288 16.11 -0.33 20.17
C ALA A 288 15.48 -0.61 18.80
N LEU A 289 15.83 -1.78 18.25
CA LEU A 289 15.16 -2.43 17.14
C LEU A 289 14.31 -3.58 17.66
N HIS A 290 13.00 -3.39 17.70
CA HIS A 290 12.06 -4.37 18.24
C HIS A 290 11.67 -5.40 17.18
N ARG A 291 11.48 -6.67 17.58
CA ARG A 291 11.00 -7.75 16.71
C ARG A 291 9.61 -8.22 17.14
N TYR A 292 8.75 -8.39 16.15
CA TYR A 292 7.40 -8.91 16.32
C TYR A 292 7.14 -10.02 15.30
N ASP A 293 6.22 -10.92 15.63
CA ASP A 293 5.69 -11.86 14.64
C ASP A 293 4.70 -11.17 13.68
N PHE A 294 4.20 -11.91 12.67
CA PHE A 294 3.24 -11.38 11.70
C PHE A 294 1.81 -11.16 12.25
N ASN A 295 1.60 -11.45 13.54
CA ASN A 295 0.37 -11.18 14.27
C ASN A 295 0.54 -10.01 15.27
N GLY A 296 1.72 -9.36 15.31
CA GLY A 296 1.99 -8.22 16.18
C GLY A 296 2.40 -8.60 17.61
N ASN A 297 2.69 -9.88 17.89
CA ASN A 297 3.18 -10.29 19.20
C ASN A 297 4.68 -10.01 19.32
N TYR A 298 5.09 -9.43 20.46
CA TYR A 298 6.49 -9.16 20.74
C TYR A 298 7.30 -10.45 20.86
N LEU A 299 8.48 -10.47 20.22
CA LEU A 299 9.41 -11.60 20.28
C LEU A 299 10.59 -11.28 21.20
N ASN A 300 11.42 -10.32 20.80
CA ASN A 300 12.55 -9.76 21.52
C ASN A 300 13.07 -8.51 20.79
N ASN A 301 14.08 -7.83 21.35
CA ASN A 301 14.80 -6.83 20.58
C ASN A 301 15.83 -7.53 19.69
N LEU A 302 15.88 -7.16 18.41
CA LEU A 302 16.98 -7.56 17.52
C LEU A 302 18.28 -6.94 18.01
N TRP A 303 18.20 -5.69 18.44
CA TRP A 303 19.32 -4.90 18.93
C TRP A 303 18.82 -3.85 19.92
N THR A 304 19.66 -3.50 20.90
CA THR A 304 19.39 -2.44 21.88
C THR A 304 20.66 -1.62 22.07
N SER A 305 20.53 -0.30 22.04
CA SER A 305 21.65 0.60 22.24
C SER A 305 22.17 0.54 23.67
N THR A 306 23.46 0.85 23.82
CA THR A 306 24.08 1.11 25.13
C THR A 306 24.19 2.60 25.43
N SER A 307 23.82 3.47 24.48
CA SER A 307 23.74 4.93 24.64
C SER A 307 22.31 5.43 24.41
N SER A 308 21.91 6.45 25.17
CA SER A 308 20.60 7.12 25.07
C SER A 308 20.53 8.11 23.89
N SER A 309 21.30 7.85 22.84
CA SER A 309 21.45 8.73 21.68
C SER A 309 21.06 8.01 20.39
N PHE A 310 20.46 6.81 20.47
CA PHE A 310 20.06 6.08 19.29
C PHE A 310 18.72 6.60 18.81
N PHE A 311 18.68 7.01 17.55
CA PHE A 311 17.47 7.55 16.95
C PHE A 311 17.30 6.94 15.57
N GLY A 312 16.90 5.67 15.56
CA GLY A 312 16.63 4.95 14.32
C GLY A 312 15.37 5.46 13.64
N GLN A 313 15.54 6.05 12.45
CA GLN A 313 14.43 6.49 11.60
C GLN A 313 14.14 5.42 10.55
N GLN A 314 14.62 5.60 9.31
CA GLN A 314 14.39 4.65 8.22
C GLN A 314 15.29 3.43 8.30
N MET A 315 14.76 2.26 7.91
CA MET A 315 15.53 1.03 7.77
C MET A 315 15.08 0.20 6.57
N HIS A 316 16.04 -0.53 5.97
CA HIS A 316 15.81 -1.46 4.87
C HIS A 316 16.61 -2.75 5.09
N GLU A 317 16.06 -3.87 4.63
CA GLU A 317 16.78 -5.12 4.46
C GLU A 317 17.46 -5.14 3.08
N LEU A 318 18.73 -5.52 3.05
CA LEU A 318 19.52 -5.72 1.84
C LEU A 318 19.28 -7.13 1.27
N GLU A 319 19.63 -7.35 0.01
CA GLU A 319 19.48 -8.65 -0.67
C GLU A 319 20.20 -9.80 0.03
N ASP A 320 21.25 -9.52 0.81
CA ASP A 320 22.00 -10.50 1.60
C ASP A 320 21.47 -10.67 3.04
N GLY A 321 20.32 -10.08 3.36
CA GLY A 321 19.66 -10.13 4.67
C GLY A 321 20.22 -9.18 5.72
N ARG A 322 21.28 -8.42 5.42
CA ARG A 322 21.76 -7.36 6.32
C ARG A 322 20.76 -6.22 6.40
N ILE A 323 20.80 -5.47 7.49
CA ILE A 323 19.94 -4.31 7.69
C ILE A 323 20.78 -3.05 7.62
N ILE A 324 20.32 -2.07 6.85
CA ILE A 324 20.78 -0.69 6.93
C ILE A 324 19.78 0.16 7.68
N LEU A 325 20.29 1.12 8.45
CA LEU A 325 19.46 2.03 9.23
C LEU A 325 20.04 3.44 9.24
N ALA A 326 19.16 4.39 8.97
CA ALA A 326 19.38 5.81 9.17
C ALA A 326 19.26 6.15 10.66
N ASP A 327 20.39 6.48 11.29
CA ASP A 327 20.43 6.94 12.67
C ASP A 327 20.56 8.46 12.71
N PHE A 328 19.51 9.10 13.18
CA PHE A 328 19.40 10.55 13.33
C PHE A 328 20.14 11.06 14.58
N GLY A 329 20.51 10.16 15.49
CA GLY A 329 21.06 10.49 16.80
C GLY A 329 22.39 11.21 16.75
N VAL A 330 22.80 11.77 17.89
CA VAL A 330 24.11 12.40 18.03
C VAL A 330 25.21 11.35 17.83
N GLY A 331 26.11 11.60 16.86
CA GLY A 331 27.10 10.61 16.42
C GLY A 331 26.54 9.48 15.55
N GLY A 332 25.28 9.60 15.13
CA GLY A 332 24.61 8.72 14.19
C GLY A 332 25.07 8.90 12.74
N GLY A 333 24.46 8.15 11.84
CA GLY A 333 24.88 7.99 10.45
C GLY A 333 24.18 6.79 9.81
N LEU A 334 24.80 6.16 8.82
CA LEU A 334 24.29 4.92 8.24
C LEU A 334 24.85 3.72 9.02
N ARG A 335 23.99 3.05 9.79
CA ARG A 335 24.35 1.84 10.54
C ARG A 335 24.12 0.58 9.73
N PHE A 336 24.94 -0.42 9.99
CA PHE A 336 24.86 -1.75 9.40
C PHE A 336 24.72 -2.80 10.48
N TYR A 337 23.73 -3.68 10.32
CA TYR A 337 23.52 -4.83 11.18
C TYR A 337 23.48 -6.12 10.35
N SER A 338 23.91 -7.23 10.95
CA SER A 338 23.64 -8.56 10.42
C SER A 338 22.14 -8.85 10.41
N SER A 339 21.71 -9.91 9.72
CA SER A 339 20.31 -10.37 9.76
C SER A 339 19.86 -10.76 11.18
N THR A 340 20.80 -11.06 12.07
CA THR A 340 20.58 -11.44 13.48
C THR A 340 20.74 -10.28 14.46
N GLY A 341 21.12 -9.07 14.00
CA GLY A 341 21.21 -7.87 14.85
C GLY A 341 22.60 -7.48 15.32
N ASP A 342 23.63 -8.23 14.95
CA ASP A 342 25.01 -7.90 15.29
C ASP A 342 25.43 -6.61 14.58
N SER A 343 25.97 -5.65 15.31
CA SER A 343 26.48 -4.41 14.73
C SER A 343 27.71 -4.69 13.87
N ILE A 344 27.63 -4.39 12.58
CA ILE A 344 28.72 -4.56 11.61
C ILE A 344 29.60 -3.30 11.54
N GLY A 345 28.97 -2.12 11.58
CA GLY A 345 29.66 -0.86 11.47
C GLY A 345 28.73 0.32 11.26
N ILE A 346 29.33 1.51 11.10
CA ILE A 346 28.62 2.76 10.84
C ILE A 346 29.45 3.65 9.92
N PHE A 347 28.78 4.33 8.98
CA PHE A 347 29.32 5.48 8.28
C PHE A 347 28.81 6.77 8.93
N THR A 348 29.73 7.60 9.40
CA THR A 348 29.44 8.83 10.18
C THR A 348 29.78 10.11 9.41
N GLN A 349 30.19 10.00 8.14
CA GLN A 349 30.58 11.15 7.31
C GLN A 349 29.38 12.01 6.90
N THR A 350 28.18 11.45 6.95
CA THR A 350 26.91 12.17 6.86
C THR A 350 26.19 11.95 8.18
N THR A 351 25.84 13.04 8.85
CA THR A 351 25.26 13.02 10.19
C THR A 351 23.75 13.27 10.16
N ALA A 352 23.08 12.86 11.24
CA ALA A 352 21.64 13.05 11.45
C ALA A 352 20.79 12.60 10.26
N VAL A 353 21.05 11.35 9.87
CA VAL A 353 20.45 10.72 8.71
C VAL A 353 19.01 10.35 9.05
N ARG A 354 18.07 10.64 8.14
CA ARG A 354 16.64 10.39 8.31
C ARG A 354 16.16 9.23 7.46
N GLY A 355 16.58 9.24 6.20
CA GLY A 355 16.30 8.22 5.20
C GLY A 355 17.58 7.61 4.65
N CYS A 356 17.48 6.37 4.20
CA CYS A 356 18.60 5.65 3.58
C CYS A 356 18.09 4.70 2.50
N TYR A 357 18.89 4.47 1.46
CA TYR A 357 18.63 3.44 0.46
C TYR A 357 19.93 2.97 -0.21
N LYS A 358 20.03 1.70 -0.60
CA LYS A 358 21.19 1.17 -1.35
C LYS A 358 20.92 1.24 -2.86
N LEU A 359 21.77 1.96 -3.59
CA LEU A 359 21.74 2.03 -5.06
C LEU A 359 22.30 0.75 -5.68
N GLY A 360 21.89 0.44 -6.91
CA GLY A 360 22.43 -0.73 -7.62
C GLY A 360 23.87 -0.56 -8.08
N ASN A 361 24.40 0.66 -8.13
CA ASN A 361 25.83 0.93 -8.32
C ASN A 361 26.69 0.60 -7.08
N GLY A 362 26.08 0.19 -5.96
CA GLY A 362 26.74 -0.17 -4.71
C GLY A 362 26.90 0.98 -3.71
N ASN A 363 26.58 2.22 -4.09
CA ASN A 363 26.55 3.38 -3.19
C ASN A 363 25.26 3.41 -2.36
N TYR A 364 25.18 4.37 -1.43
CA TYR A 364 23.96 4.61 -0.65
C TYR A 364 23.46 6.03 -0.86
N LEU A 365 22.14 6.18 -0.92
CA LEU A 365 21.47 7.46 -0.76
C LEU A 365 21.15 7.68 0.71
N LEU A 366 21.43 8.88 1.21
CA LEU A 366 21.11 9.34 2.56
C LEU A 366 20.36 10.67 2.50
N THR A 367 19.41 10.87 3.41
CA THR A 367 18.73 12.16 3.57
C THR A 367 18.96 12.75 4.95
N ASN A 368 18.90 14.06 5.03
CA ASN A 368 18.97 14.84 6.27
C ASN A 368 18.23 16.18 6.07
N ALA A 369 18.40 17.12 7.01
CA ALA A 369 17.78 18.44 6.93
C ALA A 369 18.19 19.28 5.71
N SER A 370 19.33 18.95 5.09
CA SER A 370 19.92 19.74 4.00
C SER A 370 19.78 19.09 2.63
N GLY A 371 19.26 17.87 2.51
CA GLY A 371 18.96 17.30 1.20
C GLY A 371 18.98 15.80 1.08
N LEU A 372 19.25 15.39 -0.16
CA LEU A 372 19.51 14.02 -0.60
C LEU A 372 20.96 13.93 -1.06
N HIS A 373 21.72 12.99 -0.49
CA HIS A 373 23.14 12.81 -0.74
C HIS A 373 23.41 11.39 -1.22
N GLU A 374 24.33 11.23 -2.16
CA GLU A 374 24.91 9.94 -2.49
C GLU A 374 26.25 9.80 -1.79
N ILE A 375 26.46 8.67 -1.10
CA ILE A 375 27.69 8.32 -0.42
C ILE A 375 28.32 7.06 -0.98
N ASN A 376 29.64 7.00 -0.94
CA ASN A 376 30.40 5.85 -1.41
C ASN A 376 30.11 4.63 -0.51
N GLY A 377 29.75 3.51 -1.13
CA GLY A 377 29.33 2.31 -0.41
C GLY A 377 30.41 1.60 0.41
N THR A 378 31.68 1.97 0.24
CA THR A 378 32.82 1.35 0.94
C THR A 378 33.30 2.17 2.13
N ASN A 379 33.36 3.50 1.99
CA ASN A 379 33.98 4.37 2.99
C ASN A 379 33.05 5.48 3.52
N GLY A 380 31.81 5.54 3.05
CA GLY A 380 30.80 6.50 3.52
C GLY A 380 31.03 7.95 3.07
N VAL A 381 32.08 8.25 2.31
CA VAL A 381 32.38 9.61 1.84
C VAL A 381 31.31 10.06 0.84
N VAL A 382 30.83 11.29 0.98
CA VAL A 382 29.87 11.87 0.04
C VAL A 382 30.48 11.95 -1.36
N VAL A 383 29.75 11.39 -2.32
CA VAL A 383 30.05 11.46 -3.75
C VAL A 383 29.44 12.74 -4.34
N ARG A 384 28.17 13.02 -4.03
CA ARG A 384 27.47 14.23 -4.48
C ARG A 384 26.24 14.53 -3.63
N THR A 385 25.78 15.78 -3.67
CA THR A 385 24.45 16.18 -3.20
C THR A 385 23.51 16.30 -4.39
N ILE A 386 22.44 15.52 -4.39
CA ILE A 386 21.50 15.39 -5.51
C ILE A 386 20.39 16.45 -5.41
N VAL A 387 19.81 16.61 -4.22
CA VAL A 387 18.83 17.66 -3.91
C VAL A 387 19.36 18.48 -2.75
N THR A 388 19.36 19.80 -2.86
CA THR A 388 19.95 20.72 -1.87
C THR A 388 18.88 21.55 -1.13
N GLY A 389 19.17 21.80 0.15
CA GLY A 389 18.38 22.59 1.10
C GLY A 389 16.93 22.14 1.24
N ALA A 390 16.65 20.88 0.98
CA ALA A 390 15.31 20.34 1.10
C ALA A 390 15.34 19.36 2.27
N ALA A 391 14.47 19.55 3.27
CA ALA A 391 14.48 18.69 4.44
C ALA A 391 14.01 17.29 4.02
N GLY A 392 14.96 16.40 3.82
CA GLY A 392 14.70 15.07 3.31
C GLY A 392 14.16 14.14 4.39
N ARG A 393 13.18 13.33 4.03
CA ARG A 393 12.58 12.27 4.83
C ARG A 393 12.94 10.92 4.22
N TYR A 394 12.00 10.01 4.10
CA TYR A 394 12.33 8.64 3.66
C TYR A 394 12.55 8.55 2.16
N ILE A 395 13.31 7.53 1.78
CA ILE A 395 13.53 7.11 0.41
C ILE A 395 12.90 5.72 0.25
N ASN A 396 11.84 5.61 -0.52
CA ASN A 396 11.11 4.35 -0.66
C ASN A 396 11.10 3.86 -2.11
N PRO A 397 11.36 2.56 -2.38
CA PRO A 397 11.22 2.04 -3.72
C PRO A 397 9.75 2.03 -4.15
N PHE A 398 9.51 2.39 -5.42
CA PHE A 398 8.23 2.18 -6.07
C PHE A 398 8.24 0.81 -6.76
N ASP A 399 7.53 -0.18 -6.19
CA ASP A 399 7.55 -1.56 -6.68
C ASP A 399 6.15 -2.05 -7.10
N ARG A 400 5.89 -2.04 -8.41
CA ARG A 400 4.62 -2.51 -9.00
C ARG A 400 4.36 -4.00 -8.82
N ASN A 401 5.37 -4.79 -8.46
CA ASN A 401 5.17 -6.23 -8.25
C ASN A 401 4.44 -6.52 -6.93
N ASN A 402 4.28 -5.52 -6.05
CA ASN A 402 3.55 -5.63 -4.78
C ASN A 402 2.06 -5.27 -4.88
N ILE A 403 1.55 -4.94 -6.06
CA ILE A 403 0.11 -4.76 -6.27
C ILE A 403 -0.54 -6.14 -6.25
N VAL A 404 -1.48 -6.38 -5.33
CA VAL A 404 -2.28 -7.60 -5.37
C VAL A 404 -3.40 -7.42 -6.40
N PRO A 405 -3.50 -8.33 -7.38
CA PRO A 405 -4.37 -8.15 -8.56
C PRO A 405 -5.86 -7.91 -8.22
N VAL A 406 -6.42 -8.61 -7.24
CA VAL A 406 -7.81 -8.47 -6.72
C VAL A 406 -7.83 -9.04 -5.30
N GLU A 407 -8.63 -8.45 -4.41
CA GLU A 407 -8.97 -9.07 -3.14
C GLU A 407 -10.36 -9.73 -3.25
N LEU A 408 -10.39 -11.07 -3.26
CA LEU A 408 -11.61 -11.86 -3.26
C LEU A 408 -12.22 -11.83 -1.85
N ALA A 409 -13.35 -11.14 -1.69
CA ALA A 409 -14.07 -11.06 -0.43
C ALA A 409 -14.85 -12.36 -0.14
N SER A 410 -15.38 -13.01 -1.17
CA SER A 410 -16.07 -14.30 -1.04
C SER A 410 -16.07 -15.07 -2.35
N PHE A 411 -16.04 -16.40 -2.29
CA PHE A 411 -16.36 -17.26 -3.43
C PHE A 411 -17.09 -18.51 -2.92
N ASN A 412 -18.37 -18.60 -3.26
CA ASN A 412 -19.32 -19.60 -2.80
C ASN A 412 -19.95 -20.30 -4.00
N VAL A 413 -20.08 -21.62 -3.91
CA VAL A 413 -20.66 -22.45 -4.96
C VAL A 413 -21.68 -23.37 -4.32
N GLU A 414 -22.94 -23.26 -4.76
CA GLU A 414 -24.07 -23.92 -4.13
C GLU A 414 -24.97 -24.61 -5.15
N ILE A 415 -25.54 -25.75 -4.78
CA ILE A 415 -26.52 -26.46 -5.60
C ILE A 415 -27.88 -25.79 -5.40
N ASN A 416 -28.51 -25.39 -6.50
CA ASN A 416 -29.86 -24.85 -6.52
C ASN A 416 -30.72 -25.64 -7.52
N GLY A 417 -31.46 -26.63 -7.01
CA GLY A 417 -32.27 -27.53 -7.84
C GLY A 417 -31.40 -28.38 -8.76
N ASN A 418 -31.52 -28.17 -10.07
CA ASN A 418 -30.75 -28.86 -11.11
C ASN A 418 -29.61 -28.00 -11.69
N ALA A 419 -29.25 -26.89 -11.04
CA ALA A 419 -28.17 -26.00 -11.44
C ALA A 419 -27.21 -25.74 -10.27
N VAL A 420 -25.95 -25.42 -10.57
CA VAL A 420 -24.99 -24.93 -9.59
C VAL A 420 -24.87 -23.41 -9.73
N THR A 421 -25.14 -22.68 -8.65
CA THR A 421 -24.97 -21.22 -8.61
C THR A 421 -23.60 -20.89 -8.03
N ILE A 422 -22.84 -20.09 -8.76
CA ILE A 422 -21.48 -19.68 -8.44
C ILE A 422 -21.50 -18.18 -8.16
N ASN A 423 -21.33 -17.81 -6.90
CA ASN A 423 -21.36 -16.43 -6.44
C ASN A 423 -19.99 -16.03 -5.93
N TRP A 424 -19.51 -14.85 -6.34
CA TRP A 424 -18.32 -14.27 -5.74
C TRP A 424 -18.46 -12.77 -5.56
N SER A 425 -17.66 -12.26 -4.63
CA SER A 425 -17.52 -10.83 -4.44
C SER A 425 -16.05 -10.45 -4.32
N THR A 426 -15.73 -9.27 -4.83
CA THR A 426 -14.42 -8.64 -4.70
C THR A 426 -14.54 -7.50 -3.69
N ALA A 427 -13.58 -7.38 -2.77
CA ALA A 427 -13.48 -6.18 -1.93
C ALA A 427 -12.96 -5.00 -2.77
N SER A 428 -12.03 -5.30 -3.68
CA SER A 428 -11.46 -4.38 -4.66
C SER A 428 -10.90 -5.13 -5.86
N GLU A 429 -10.79 -4.44 -6.99
CA GLU A 429 -10.19 -4.93 -8.22
C GLU A 429 -9.15 -3.93 -8.73
N THR A 430 -8.02 -4.43 -9.22
CA THR A 430 -6.98 -3.60 -9.82
C THR A 430 -6.61 -4.21 -11.16
N ASN A 431 -6.70 -3.42 -12.24
CA ASN A 431 -6.34 -3.90 -13.59
C ASN A 431 -7.11 -5.16 -14.03
N ASN A 432 -8.25 -5.46 -13.41
CA ASN A 432 -8.98 -6.71 -13.59
C ASN A 432 -9.77 -6.70 -14.91
N LYS A 433 -9.33 -7.51 -15.87
CA LYS A 433 -10.07 -7.75 -17.12
C LYS A 433 -11.32 -8.58 -16.83
N GLY A 434 -11.24 -9.52 -15.90
CA GLY A 434 -12.38 -10.32 -15.45
C GLY A 434 -12.01 -11.71 -14.96
N PHE A 435 -13.02 -12.56 -14.86
CA PHE A 435 -12.93 -13.88 -14.25
C PHE A 435 -13.33 -14.95 -15.26
N SER A 436 -12.43 -15.91 -15.50
CA SER A 436 -12.77 -17.18 -16.13
C SER A 436 -13.23 -18.15 -15.04
N ILE A 437 -14.46 -18.64 -15.16
CA ILE A 437 -15.02 -19.62 -14.23
C ILE A 437 -14.64 -20.99 -14.79
N GLU A 438 -13.84 -21.73 -14.03
CA GLU A 438 -13.33 -23.03 -14.47
C GLU A 438 -13.97 -24.17 -13.65
N LYS A 439 -14.31 -25.26 -14.35
CA LYS A 439 -14.85 -26.49 -13.78
C LYS A 439 -13.92 -27.67 -14.06
N SER A 440 -13.82 -28.58 -13.10
CA SER A 440 -13.10 -29.84 -13.23
C SER A 440 -13.88 -30.98 -12.58
N LEU A 441 -13.70 -32.20 -13.09
CA LEU A 441 -14.25 -33.42 -12.49
C LEU A 441 -13.20 -34.20 -11.68
N ASP A 442 -11.92 -33.83 -11.80
CA ASP A 442 -10.79 -34.60 -11.26
C ASP A 442 -9.69 -33.74 -10.59
N LYS A 443 -9.90 -32.42 -10.51
CA LYS A 443 -8.93 -31.39 -10.08
C LYS A 443 -7.69 -31.21 -10.97
N ASN A 444 -7.55 -31.99 -12.05
CA ASN A 444 -6.39 -31.96 -12.95
C ASN A 444 -6.71 -31.27 -14.27
N GLN A 445 -7.80 -31.68 -14.92
CA GLN A 445 -8.26 -31.10 -16.17
C GLN A 445 -9.34 -30.05 -15.90
N TRP A 446 -9.07 -28.81 -16.26
CA TRP A 446 -9.95 -27.66 -16.03
C TRP A 446 -10.48 -27.14 -17.36
N ASN A 447 -11.80 -27.02 -17.45
CA ASN A 447 -12.49 -26.44 -18.60
C ASN A 447 -13.11 -25.11 -18.20
N GLU A 448 -12.99 -24.10 -19.06
CA GLU A 448 -13.70 -22.84 -18.89
C GLU A 448 -15.20 -23.05 -19.14
N LEU A 449 -16.02 -22.67 -18.16
CA LEU A 449 -17.48 -22.60 -18.30
C LEU A 449 -17.89 -21.31 -19.01
N THR A 450 -17.38 -20.18 -18.52
CA THR A 450 -17.67 -18.85 -19.06
C THR A 450 -16.65 -17.82 -18.56
N PHE A 451 -16.64 -16.65 -19.19
CA PHE A 451 -15.87 -15.49 -18.76
C PHE A 451 -16.80 -14.32 -18.41
N VAL A 452 -16.57 -13.72 -17.24
CA VAL A 452 -17.31 -12.55 -16.76
C VAL A 452 -16.38 -11.36 -16.64
N SER A 453 -16.68 -10.29 -17.36
CA SER A 453 -15.88 -9.06 -17.34
C SER A 453 -15.83 -8.43 -15.94
N GLY A 454 -14.61 -8.06 -15.53
CA GLY A 454 -14.35 -7.32 -14.30
C GLY A 454 -14.76 -5.85 -14.42
N LYS A 455 -14.52 -5.08 -13.36
CA LYS A 455 -14.70 -3.61 -13.36
C LYS A 455 -13.41 -2.83 -13.63
N GLY A 456 -12.33 -3.52 -14.00
CA GLY A 456 -11.02 -2.90 -14.19
C GLY A 456 -10.38 -2.55 -12.86
N THR A 457 -10.28 -1.26 -12.56
CA THR A 457 -9.76 -0.78 -11.28
C THR A 457 -10.89 -0.13 -10.48
N THR A 458 -11.24 -0.72 -9.35
CA THR A 458 -12.28 -0.23 -8.44
C THR A 458 -11.99 -0.66 -7.01
N THR A 459 -12.34 0.18 -6.04
CA THR A 459 -12.32 -0.19 -4.62
C THR A 459 -13.72 -0.35 -4.05
N GLN A 460 -14.74 -0.35 -4.90
CA GLN A 460 -16.09 -0.72 -4.48
C GLN A 460 -16.22 -2.23 -4.47
N THR A 461 -16.96 -2.76 -3.49
CA THR A 461 -17.35 -4.16 -3.50
C THR A 461 -18.19 -4.45 -4.73
N ASN A 462 -17.78 -5.44 -5.52
CA ASN A 462 -18.57 -5.92 -6.65
C ASN A 462 -18.98 -7.36 -6.41
N SER A 463 -20.21 -7.69 -6.80
CA SER A 463 -20.77 -9.03 -6.67
C SER A 463 -21.13 -9.58 -8.05
N TYR A 464 -20.88 -10.85 -8.22
CA TYR A 464 -21.03 -11.57 -9.47
C TYR A 464 -21.72 -12.90 -9.23
N SER A 465 -22.46 -13.37 -10.22
CA SER A 465 -23.18 -14.63 -10.18
C SER A 465 -23.17 -15.28 -11.56
N VAL A 466 -22.87 -16.58 -11.60
CA VAL A 466 -22.97 -17.43 -12.78
C VAL A 466 -23.74 -18.70 -12.42
N MET A 467 -24.48 -19.24 -13.36
CA MET A 467 -25.20 -20.51 -13.20
C MET A 467 -24.63 -21.56 -14.15
N ASP A 468 -24.26 -22.72 -13.61
CA ASP A 468 -23.94 -23.93 -14.38
C ASP A 468 -25.17 -24.83 -14.41
N GLU A 469 -25.87 -24.85 -15.55
CA GLU A 469 -27.05 -25.70 -15.79
C GLU A 469 -26.66 -27.09 -16.31
N ASN A 470 -25.40 -27.30 -16.72
CA ASN A 470 -24.89 -28.55 -17.28
C ASN A 470 -24.07 -29.29 -16.24
N ILE A 471 -24.72 -29.64 -15.13
CA ILE A 471 -24.04 -30.33 -14.02
C ILE A 471 -23.70 -31.77 -14.39
N ASP A 472 -22.47 -32.17 -14.08
CA ASP A 472 -22.04 -33.56 -14.14
C ASP A 472 -22.31 -34.23 -12.80
N PHE A 473 -22.80 -35.47 -12.82
CA PHE A 473 -23.15 -36.18 -11.60
C PHE A 473 -21.93 -36.60 -10.80
N GLY A 474 -22.03 -36.52 -9.48
CA GLY A 474 -20.93 -36.75 -8.56
C GLY A 474 -20.19 -35.46 -8.22
N THR A 475 -18.91 -35.58 -7.89
CA THR A 475 -18.11 -34.45 -7.44
C THR A 475 -17.62 -33.62 -8.62
N SER A 476 -18.00 -32.35 -8.63
CA SER A 476 -17.42 -31.31 -9.49
C SER A 476 -16.63 -30.31 -8.63
N TYR A 477 -15.63 -29.70 -9.24
CA TYR A 477 -14.77 -28.71 -8.62
C TYR A 477 -14.83 -27.41 -9.41
N TYR A 478 -14.94 -26.29 -8.70
CA TYR A 478 -15.04 -24.97 -9.30
C TYR A 478 -13.94 -24.07 -8.75
N ARG A 479 -13.39 -23.21 -9.61
CA ARG A 479 -12.49 -22.13 -9.21
C ARG A 479 -12.66 -20.93 -10.12
N LEU A 480 -12.20 -19.78 -9.67
CA LEU A 480 -12.05 -18.59 -10.48
C LEU A 480 -10.59 -18.49 -10.94
N LYS A 481 -10.42 -18.17 -12.21
CA LYS A 481 -9.17 -17.64 -12.76
C LYS A 481 -9.38 -16.16 -13.05
N GLN A 482 -8.89 -15.31 -12.17
CA GLN A 482 -8.91 -13.87 -12.40
C GLN A 482 -7.82 -13.51 -13.40
N ILE A 483 -8.13 -12.69 -14.39
CA ILE A 483 -7.22 -12.28 -15.47
C ILE A 483 -7.15 -10.75 -15.51
N ASP A 484 -5.93 -10.22 -15.60
CA ASP A 484 -5.67 -8.79 -15.70
C ASP A 484 -5.60 -8.34 -17.17
N PHE A 485 -5.67 -7.02 -17.44
CA PHE A 485 -5.54 -6.50 -18.80
C PHE A 485 -4.16 -6.75 -19.43
N ASP A 486 -3.12 -6.95 -18.62
CA ASP A 486 -1.77 -7.29 -19.06
C ASP A 486 -1.57 -8.81 -19.29
N GLY A 487 -2.62 -9.61 -19.04
CA GLY A 487 -2.63 -11.06 -19.25
C GLY A 487 -2.12 -11.89 -18.07
N LYS A 488 -1.69 -11.25 -16.96
CA LYS A 488 -1.42 -11.99 -15.71
C LYS A 488 -2.71 -12.58 -15.15
N PHE A 489 -2.57 -13.63 -14.33
CA PHE A 489 -3.71 -14.26 -13.71
C PHE A 489 -3.39 -14.83 -12.33
N SER A 490 -4.45 -14.97 -11.51
CA SER A 490 -4.43 -15.63 -10.21
C SER A 490 -5.60 -16.60 -10.10
N TYR A 491 -5.53 -17.56 -9.17
CA TYR A 491 -6.60 -18.51 -8.91
C TYR A 491 -7.19 -18.32 -7.52
N SER A 492 -8.51 -18.50 -7.39
CA SER A 492 -9.16 -18.65 -6.08
C SER A 492 -8.84 -20.00 -5.44
N GLN A 493 -9.32 -20.21 -4.21
CA GLN A 493 -9.51 -21.56 -3.68
C GLN A 493 -10.42 -22.39 -4.60
N ILE A 494 -10.27 -23.71 -4.52
CA ILE A 494 -11.16 -24.67 -5.19
C ILE A 494 -12.34 -24.98 -4.27
N VAL A 495 -13.55 -24.86 -4.80
CA VAL A 495 -14.78 -25.28 -4.11
C VAL A 495 -15.25 -26.61 -4.69
N GLU A 496 -15.49 -27.57 -3.81
CA GLU A 496 -16.01 -28.89 -4.15
C GLU A 496 -17.53 -28.91 -4.00
N VAL A 497 -18.21 -29.42 -5.01
CA VAL A 497 -19.66 -29.61 -5.01
C VAL A 497 -19.97 -31.04 -5.40
N ASN A 498 -20.66 -31.78 -4.53
CA ASN A 498 -21.13 -33.11 -4.83
C ASN A 498 -22.61 -33.06 -5.22
N PHE A 499 -22.89 -33.15 -6.53
CA PHE A 499 -24.25 -33.14 -7.03
C PHE A 499 -24.85 -34.55 -7.04
N ALA A 500 -25.89 -34.73 -6.23
CA ALA A 500 -26.65 -35.97 -6.15
C ALA A 500 -28.14 -35.70 -6.42
N PRO A 501 -28.82 -36.49 -7.28
CA PRO A 501 -30.23 -36.31 -7.57
C PRO A 501 -31.06 -36.52 -6.29
N THR A 502 -32.03 -35.64 -6.06
CA THR A 502 -32.90 -35.66 -4.85
C THR A 502 -34.28 -36.24 -5.12
N ASN A 503 -34.66 -36.40 -6.38
CA ASN A 503 -35.93 -36.99 -6.80
C ASN A 503 -35.75 -38.03 -7.92
N PHE A 504 -36.75 -38.91 -8.04
CA PHE A 504 -36.91 -39.75 -9.22
C PHE A 504 -37.40 -38.91 -10.40
N GLU A 505 -36.82 -39.09 -11.58
CA GLU A 505 -37.25 -38.40 -12.79
C GLU A 505 -36.98 -39.25 -14.03
N LEU A 506 -37.97 -39.34 -14.91
CA LEU A 506 -37.84 -39.86 -16.27
C LEU A 506 -37.99 -38.67 -17.24
N LEU A 507 -36.99 -38.42 -18.08
CA LEU A 507 -37.00 -37.32 -19.04
C LEU A 507 -37.55 -37.75 -20.40
N GLN A 508 -37.97 -36.76 -21.19
CA GLN A 508 -38.34 -37.00 -22.59
C GLN A 508 -37.12 -37.48 -23.39
N ASN A 509 -37.28 -38.56 -24.14
CA ASN A 509 -36.24 -39.06 -25.04
C ASN A 509 -35.87 -38.00 -26.09
N TYR A 510 -34.59 -37.94 -26.48
CA TYR A 510 -34.11 -37.06 -27.53
C TYR A 510 -33.17 -37.80 -28.50
N PRO A 511 -33.37 -37.66 -29.83
CA PRO A 511 -34.48 -36.94 -30.49
C PRO A 511 -35.84 -37.63 -30.27
N ASN A 512 -36.95 -36.90 -30.46
CA ASN A 512 -38.32 -37.42 -30.53
C ASN A 512 -39.19 -36.51 -31.43
N PRO A 513 -39.67 -36.95 -32.62
CA PRO A 513 -39.51 -38.28 -33.20
C PRO A 513 -38.05 -38.67 -33.47
N PHE A 514 -37.76 -39.96 -33.60
CA PHE A 514 -36.40 -40.48 -33.80
C PHE A 514 -36.33 -41.55 -34.91
N ASN A 515 -35.13 -41.78 -35.45
CA ASN A 515 -34.87 -42.76 -36.50
C ASN A 515 -33.41 -43.31 -36.48
N PRO A 516 -33.19 -44.62 -36.34
CA PRO A 516 -33.94 -45.53 -35.48
C PRO A 516 -33.49 -45.43 -34.02
N THR A 517 -32.54 -44.53 -33.68
CA THR A 517 -31.94 -44.44 -32.34
C THR A 517 -32.34 -43.18 -31.58
N THR A 518 -32.48 -43.29 -30.26
CA THR A 518 -32.76 -42.16 -29.35
C THR A 518 -32.10 -42.41 -28.00
N THR A 519 -31.91 -41.34 -27.22
CA THR A 519 -31.41 -41.43 -25.84
C THR A 519 -32.53 -41.14 -24.86
N ILE A 520 -32.72 -42.04 -23.88
CA ILE A 520 -33.64 -41.85 -22.75
C ILE A 520 -32.81 -41.51 -21.51
N SER A 521 -33.08 -40.36 -20.89
CA SER A 521 -32.42 -39.95 -19.64
C SER A 521 -33.35 -40.16 -18.44
N TRP A 522 -32.82 -40.69 -17.35
CA TRP A 522 -33.57 -40.94 -16.12
C TRP A 522 -32.68 -40.85 -14.89
N GLN A 523 -33.23 -40.59 -13.71
CA GLN A 523 -32.47 -40.53 -12.45
C GLN A 523 -33.23 -41.16 -11.28
N ILE A 524 -32.45 -41.63 -10.32
CA ILE A 524 -32.93 -42.17 -9.05
C ILE A 524 -32.21 -41.48 -7.88
N PRO A 525 -32.92 -41.08 -6.81
CA PRO A 525 -32.34 -40.37 -5.68
C PRO A 525 -31.76 -41.31 -4.60
N THR A 526 -31.96 -42.61 -4.73
CA THR A 526 -31.47 -43.62 -3.79
C THR A 526 -31.04 -44.86 -4.55
N ASN A 527 -30.12 -45.64 -3.97
CA ASN A 527 -29.72 -46.92 -4.53
C ASN A 527 -30.93 -47.87 -4.50
N GLY A 528 -31.23 -48.53 -5.63
CA GLY A 528 -32.44 -49.33 -5.74
C GLY A 528 -32.50 -50.18 -7.01
N PHE A 529 -33.49 -51.06 -7.06
CA PHE A 529 -33.74 -51.86 -8.27
C PHE A 529 -34.54 -51.04 -9.27
N VAL A 530 -34.02 -50.92 -10.50
CA VAL A 530 -34.61 -50.14 -11.59
C VAL A 530 -34.98 -51.04 -12.77
N SER A 531 -36.12 -50.76 -13.39
CA SER A 531 -36.44 -51.28 -14.72
C SER A 531 -36.92 -50.17 -15.67
N LEU A 532 -36.31 -50.09 -16.85
CA LEU A 532 -36.76 -49.26 -17.97
C LEU A 532 -37.21 -50.15 -19.11
N LYS A 533 -38.49 -50.06 -19.49
CA LYS A 533 -39.11 -50.94 -20.50
C LYS A 533 -39.84 -50.14 -21.57
N ILE A 534 -39.89 -50.69 -22.79
CA ILE A 534 -40.63 -50.16 -23.93
C ILE A 534 -41.91 -51.00 -24.12
N TYR A 535 -43.03 -50.35 -24.42
CA TYR A 535 -44.33 -50.95 -24.69
C TYR A 535 -44.93 -50.41 -25.99
N ASP A 536 -45.74 -51.23 -26.65
CA ASP A 536 -46.56 -50.82 -27.79
C ASP A 536 -47.85 -50.10 -27.33
N VAL A 537 -48.68 -49.66 -28.29
CA VAL A 537 -49.96 -48.97 -28.01
C VAL A 537 -51.02 -49.87 -27.35
N LEU A 538 -50.85 -51.19 -27.39
CA LEU A 538 -51.72 -52.16 -26.74
C LEU A 538 -51.25 -52.51 -25.32
N GLY A 539 -50.08 -52.01 -24.90
CA GLY A 539 -49.47 -52.27 -23.60
C GLY A 539 -48.63 -53.54 -23.55
N ASN A 540 -48.32 -54.17 -24.70
CA ASN A 540 -47.41 -55.31 -24.73
C ASN A 540 -45.97 -54.82 -24.51
N GLU A 541 -45.22 -55.51 -23.66
CA GLU A 541 -43.78 -55.24 -23.50
C GLU A 541 -43.04 -55.63 -24.77
N VAL A 542 -42.38 -54.66 -25.39
CA VAL A 542 -41.61 -54.82 -26.62
C VAL A 542 -40.15 -55.13 -26.30
N GLN A 543 -39.57 -54.40 -25.34
CA GLN A 543 -38.15 -54.54 -24.98
C GLN A 543 -37.89 -54.02 -23.57
N THR A 544 -37.08 -54.74 -22.79
CA THR A 544 -36.49 -54.23 -21.55
C THR A 544 -35.12 -53.60 -21.89
N LEU A 545 -34.94 -52.32 -21.58
CA LEU A 545 -33.68 -51.60 -21.82
C LEU A 545 -32.75 -51.61 -20.60
N VAL A 546 -33.33 -51.56 -19.40
CA VAL A 546 -32.59 -51.61 -18.12
C VAL A 546 -33.34 -52.52 -17.17
N LYS A 547 -32.63 -53.38 -16.45
CA LYS A 547 -33.17 -54.19 -15.35
C LYS A 547 -32.05 -54.58 -14.40
N GLY A 548 -32.05 -54.03 -13.19
CA GLY A 548 -31.02 -54.35 -12.21
C GLY A 548 -30.94 -53.35 -11.06
N TYR A 549 -30.01 -53.59 -10.14
CA TYR A 549 -29.71 -52.65 -9.07
C TYR A 549 -28.82 -51.51 -9.59
N HIS A 550 -29.19 -50.28 -9.28
CA HIS A 550 -28.44 -49.08 -9.65
C HIS A 550 -28.19 -48.22 -8.40
N ASN A 551 -27.06 -47.53 -8.38
CA ASN A 551 -26.76 -46.55 -7.34
C ASN A 551 -27.51 -45.24 -7.60
N GLN A 552 -27.61 -44.37 -6.60
CA GLN A 552 -28.09 -43.00 -6.76
C GLN A 552 -27.35 -42.32 -7.91
N GLY A 553 -28.09 -41.71 -8.84
CA GLY A 553 -27.50 -41.05 -10.01
C GLY A 553 -28.49 -40.83 -11.16
N ARG A 554 -28.02 -40.13 -12.19
CA ARG A 554 -28.70 -40.01 -13.48
C ARG A 554 -27.99 -40.90 -14.51
N TYR A 555 -28.80 -41.50 -15.36
CA TYR A 555 -28.42 -42.48 -16.35
C TYR A 555 -28.96 -42.08 -17.72
N LYS A 556 -28.20 -42.43 -18.76
CA LYS A 556 -28.61 -42.35 -20.16
C LYS A 556 -28.65 -43.75 -20.73
N THR A 557 -29.76 -44.10 -21.34
CA THR A 557 -29.95 -45.40 -21.99
C THR A 557 -30.24 -45.15 -23.46
N ASN A 558 -29.37 -45.67 -24.32
CA ASN A 558 -29.59 -45.65 -25.76
C ASN A 558 -30.61 -46.71 -26.13
N PHE A 559 -31.56 -46.33 -26.98
CA PHE A 559 -32.56 -47.22 -27.54
C PHE A 559 -32.41 -47.26 -29.06
N ASP A 560 -32.13 -48.44 -29.59
CA ASP A 560 -32.14 -48.73 -31.03
C ASP A 560 -33.42 -49.50 -31.38
N ALA A 561 -34.29 -48.85 -32.13
CA ALA A 561 -35.58 -49.39 -32.56
C ALA A 561 -35.56 -49.88 -34.02
N SER A 562 -34.38 -50.20 -34.57
CA SER A 562 -34.22 -50.69 -35.95
C SER A 562 -35.09 -51.93 -36.25
N GLY A 563 -35.37 -52.78 -35.25
CA GLY A 563 -36.25 -53.94 -35.35
C GLY A 563 -37.76 -53.65 -35.29
N LEU A 564 -38.19 -52.41 -35.03
CA LEU A 564 -39.59 -52.05 -34.81
C LEU A 564 -40.19 -51.27 -36.00
N THR A 565 -41.52 -51.28 -36.16
CA THR A 565 -42.21 -50.49 -37.20
C THR A 565 -42.40 -49.03 -36.76
N SER A 566 -42.46 -48.09 -37.72
CA SER A 566 -42.81 -46.69 -37.43
C SER A 566 -44.13 -46.62 -36.67
N GLY A 567 -44.19 -45.79 -35.62
CA GLY A 567 -45.36 -45.75 -34.74
C GLY A 567 -45.11 -45.08 -33.40
N ILE A 568 -46.13 -45.11 -32.57
CA ILE A 568 -46.10 -44.60 -31.20
C ILE A 568 -45.77 -45.76 -30.26
N TYR A 569 -44.85 -45.52 -29.34
CA TYR A 569 -44.51 -46.43 -28.25
C TYR A 569 -44.47 -45.66 -26.94
N PHE A 570 -44.47 -46.40 -25.84
CA PHE A 570 -44.34 -45.87 -24.50
C PHE A 570 -43.13 -46.47 -23.81
N TYR A 571 -42.50 -45.72 -22.92
CA TYR A 571 -41.44 -46.23 -22.07
C TYR A 571 -41.77 -45.92 -20.61
N GLU A 572 -41.56 -46.92 -19.77
CA GLU A 572 -41.85 -46.88 -18.34
C GLU A 572 -40.56 -47.07 -17.54
N LEU A 573 -40.30 -46.14 -16.63
CA LEU A 573 -39.28 -46.30 -15.59
C LEU A 573 -39.97 -46.70 -14.29
N LYS A 574 -39.54 -47.82 -13.71
CA LYS A 574 -39.90 -48.24 -12.34
C LYS A 574 -38.67 -48.30 -11.46
N ALA A 575 -38.77 -47.73 -10.26
CA ALA A 575 -37.75 -47.81 -9.22
C ALA A 575 -38.41 -47.62 -7.84
N ASP A 576 -38.25 -48.59 -6.94
CA ASP A 576 -38.91 -48.60 -5.61
C ASP A 576 -40.42 -48.26 -5.70
N ASN A 577 -40.84 -47.13 -5.14
CA ASN A 577 -42.23 -46.64 -5.15
C ASN A 577 -42.54 -45.66 -6.31
N TYR A 578 -41.60 -45.47 -7.24
CA TYR A 578 -41.74 -44.58 -8.39
C TYR A 578 -42.07 -45.34 -9.68
N SER A 579 -43.05 -44.84 -10.42
CA SER A 579 -43.38 -45.30 -11.77
C SER A 579 -43.72 -44.09 -12.64
N SER A 580 -43.07 -43.96 -13.79
CA SER A 580 -43.32 -42.88 -14.75
C SER A 580 -43.33 -43.41 -16.17
N ILE A 581 -44.27 -42.93 -16.98
CA ILE A 581 -44.44 -43.34 -18.38
C ILE A 581 -44.34 -42.11 -19.27
N LYS A 582 -43.62 -42.22 -20.38
CA LYS A 582 -43.57 -41.21 -21.44
C LYS A 582 -43.75 -41.83 -22.82
N LYS A 583 -44.14 -41.00 -23.78
CA LYS A 583 -44.39 -41.38 -25.18
C LYS A 583 -43.15 -41.13 -26.04
N LEU A 584 -42.80 -42.05 -26.93
CA LEU A 584 -41.81 -41.85 -28.00
C LEU A 584 -42.40 -42.20 -29.36
N VAL A 585 -41.95 -41.50 -30.41
CA VAL A 585 -42.46 -41.63 -31.78
C VAL A 585 -41.31 -42.06 -32.69
N LEU A 586 -41.38 -43.30 -33.19
CA LEU A 586 -40.42 -43.83 -34.17
C LEU A 586 -40.89 -43.46 -35.58
N MET A 587 -40.02 -42.84 -36.36
CA MET A 587 -40.30 -42.45 -37.75
C MET A 587 -39.18 -42.97 -38.65
N LYS A 588 -39.38 -44.14 -39.26
CA LYS A 588 -38.45 -44.69 -40.26
C LYS A 588 -38.51 -43.98 -41.59
#